data_AF-V4YAW8-F1
#
_entry.id   AF-V4YAW8-F1
#
_cell.length_a   1.000
_cell.length_b   1.000
_cell.length_c   1.000
_cell.angle_alpha   90.00
_cell.angle_beta   90.00
_cell.angle_gamma   90.00
#
_symmetry.space_group_name_H-M   'P 1'
#
loop_
_entity.id
_entity.type
_entity.pdbx_description
1 polymer ?
#
loop_
_entity_poly.entity_id
_entity_poly.type
_entity_poly.pdbx_seq_one_letter_code
_entity_poly.pdbx_strand_id
1 'polypeptide(L)'
;MRVRVNDRVLEGRGIDVPGVSSETVLRAVTRESDPVPASSETYRATARNHHTIQNRRETTEVAPQTSRQSPNPGVISIEAPTPGPGHVQLGRVPVECSLRRALAAAGRSRGETSPQDRQIAQLERTLAELDPPSVDLAAARRRVADTGNQEDRLRERIATLRGELHARRKLDADTESLETELQEAAAELSEAETERIAAEQALKRERERARNARDIRERRLELQDELANRRRSARAVLARRLYPDFAAALQRVPGEAAPGGSPGEFEGDPAAATLAAVRIARLSAPVVLVFSESRFPSADVAAAQLDTRVLRVAADSCPPEATDSTVGERAVSESHLSTEAGIAPDTGPVSESEPVSDAESGSGSGSDSDSSSGSEAVTNVGPTSVTAAESDRGSGTGKDSESRPRLNSVCESGRPDDLPQP
;
A
#
# COMPACT_ATOMS: atom_id res chain seq x y z
N MET A 1 28.78 -5.15 -23.98
CA MET A 1 27.35 -4.91 -24.23
C MET A 1 27.22 -4.40 -25.63
N ARG A 2 26.14 -4.75 -26.33
CA ARG A 2 25.87 -4.25 -27.68
C ARG A 2 24.61 -3.41 -27.64
N VAL A 3 24.67 -2.21 -28.20
CA VAL A 3 23.53 -1.29 -28.30
C VAL A 3 23.31 -1.01 -29.77
N ARG A 4 22.11 -1.29 -30.25
CA ARG A 4 21.68 -0.90 -31.58
C ARG A 4 20.81 0.35 -31.46
N VAL A 5 21.23 1.44 -32.09
CA VAL A 5 20.46 2.69 -32.22
C VAL A 5 20.20 2.89 -33.70
N ASN A 6 18.95 2.72 -34.13
CA ASN A 6 18.60 2.68 -35.55
C ASN A 6 19.42 1.57 -36.29
N ASP A 7 20.24 1.95 -37.26
CA ASP A 7 21.11 1.02 -38.02
C ASP A 7 22.57 0.99 -37.55
N ARG A 8 22.89 1.70 -36.46
CA ARG A 8 24.24 1.70 -35.90
C ARG A 8 24.33 0.74 -34.74
N VAL A 9 25.36 -0.12 -34.78
CA VAL A 9 25.72 -1.03 -33.68
C VAL A 9 26.91 -0.43 -32.93
N LEU A 10 26.73 -0.21 -31.64
CA LEU A 10 27.75 0.28 -30.73
C LEU A 10 28.11 -0.86 -29.76
N GLU A 11 29.39 -1.12 -29.59
CA GLU A 11 29.90 -2.15 -28.67
C GLU A 11 30.92 -1.54 -27.73
N GLY A 12 30.81 -1.85 -26.45
CA GLY A 12 31.72 -1.29 -25.45
C GLY A 12 31.33 -1.62 -24.02
N ARG A 13 32.16 -1.13 -23.08
CA ARG A 13 31.82 -1.05 -21.66
C ARG A 13 31.11 0.26 -21.35
N GLY A 14 31.53 1.38 -21.96
CA GLY A 14 30.80 2.64 -21.98
C GLY A 14 30.27 2.93 -23.38
N ILE A 15 29.01 3.32 -23.51
CA ILE A 15 28.43 3.74 -24.79
C ILE A 15 27.73 5.08 -24.63
N ASP A 16 28.08 6.02 -25.49
CA ASP A 16 27.37 7.28 -25.68
C ASP A 16 26.18 7.04 -26.61
N VAL A 17 24.95 7.31 -26.13
CA VAL A 17 23.72 7.12 -26.90
C VAL A 17 23.22 8.49 -27.35
N PRO A 18 23.47 8.90 -28.62
CA PRO A 18 23.07 10.21 -29.10
C PRO A 18 21.57 10.26 -29.42
N GLY A 19 20.92 11.37 -29.06
CA GLY A 19 19.60 11.74 -29.59
C GLY A 19 18.43 10.85 -29.18
N VAL A 20 18.55 10.12 -28.07
CA VAL A 20 17.43 9.31 -27.55
C VAL A 20 17.20 9.65 -26.08
N SER A 21 15.93 9.77 -25.69
CA SER A 21 15.58 10.14 -24.32
C SER A 21 16.04 9.08 -23.32
N SER A 22 16.38 9.54 -22.11
CA SER A 22 16.79 8.66 -21.02
C SER A 22 15.73 7.62 -20.65
N GLU A 23 14.44 7.98 -20.74
CA GLU A 23 13.33 7.06 -20.49
C GLU A 23 13.27 5.92 -21.51
N THR A 24 13.51 6.22 -22.79
CA THR A 24 13.55 5.21 -23.86
C THR A 24 14.69 4.22 -23.63
N VAL A 25 15.86 4.72 -23.22
CA VAL A 25 17.01 3.88 -22.89
C VAL A 25 16.72 3.03 -21.66
N LEU A 26 16.14 3.60 -20.60
CA LEU A 26 15.79 2.85 -19.40
C LEU A 26 14.79 1.74 -19.69
N ARG A 27 13.73 2.02 -20.45
CA ARG A 27 12.78 0.99 -20.90
C ARG A 27 13.47 -0.11 -21.73
N ALA A 28 14.45 0.24 -22.57
CA ALA A 28 15.20 -0.75 -23.33
C ALA A 28 16.13 -1.61 -22.46
N VAL A 29 16.68 -1.07 -21.37
CA VAL A 29 17.51 -1.82 -20.41
C VAL A 29 16.66 -2.69 -19.48
N THR A 30 15.49 -2.21 -19.05
CA THR A 30 14.62 -2.91 -18.11
C THR A 30 13.64 -3.87 -18.76
N ARG A 31 13.46 -3.79 -20.09
CA ARG A 31 12.67 -4.76 -20.85
C ARG A 31 13.25 -6.16 -20.67
N GLU A 32 12.62 -6.90 -19.76
CA GLU A 32 12.17 -8.26 -20.00
C GLU A 32 11.66 -8.31 -21.45
N SER A 33 12.23 -9.17 -22.27
CA SER A 33 12.00 -9.20 -23.71
C SER A 33 10.51 -9.34 -24.00
N ASP A 34 9.80 -8.23 -24.24
CA ASP A 34 8.53 -8.28 -24.95
C ASP A 34 8.83 -9.03 -26.26
N PRO A 35 8.10 -10.12 -26.58
CA PRO A 35 8.32 -10.84 -27.81
C PRO A 35 8.20 -9.83 -28.94
N VAL A 36 9.24 -9.76 -29.78
CA VAL A 36 9.24 -8.99 -31.03
C VAL A 36 7.89 -9.25 -31.70
N PRO A 37 7.00 -8.23 -31.88
CA PRO A 37 5.83 -8.46 -32.69
C PRO A 37 6.35 -8.84 -34.07
N ALA A 38 6.06 -10.08 -34.46
CA ALA A 38 6.40 -10.59 -35.77
C ALA A 38 5.92 -9.58 -36.82
N SER A 39 6.86 -9.07 -37.62
CA SER A 39 6.68 -8.49 -38.95
C SER A 39 5.56 -7.44 -39.14
N SER A 40 5.98 -6.29 -39.66
CA SER A 40 5.21 -5.13 -40.13
C SER A 40 4.13 -5.37 -41.20
N GLU A 41 3.67 -6.60 -41.41
CA GLU A 41 2.62 -6.92 -42.38
C GLU A 41 1.20 -6.85 -41.80
N THR A 42 1.02 -7.01 -40.49
CA THR A 42 -0.33 -7.12 -39.90
C THR A 42 -1.01 -5.77 -39.64
N TYR A 43 -0.29 -4.64 -39.74
CA TYR A 43 -0.86 -3.31 -39.49
C TYR A 43 -1.55 -2.68 -40.72
N ARG A 44 -1.45 -3.29 -41.92
CA ARG A 44 -2.11 -2.78 -43.14
C ARG A 44 -3.57 -3.24 -43.30
N ALA A 45 -4.10 -4.09 -42.41
CA ALA A 45 -5.44 -4.64 -42.55
C ALA A 45 -6.55 -3.85 -41.83
N THR A 46 -6.23 -2.99 -40.86
CA THR A 46 -7.25 -2.35 -40.01
C THR A 46 -7.56 -0.88 -40.36
N ALA A 47 -6.93 -0.32 -41.39
CA ALA A 47 -7.16 1.06 -41.84
C ALA A 47 -7.93 1.16 -43.17
N ARG A 48 -8.90 0.26 -43.42
CA ARG A 48 -9.70 0.25 -44.66
C ARG A 48 -11.21 0.43 -44.51
N ASN A 49 -11.72 0.62 -43.29
CA ASN A 49 -13.15 0.90 -43.07
C ASN A 49 -13.33 2.22 -42.32
N HIS A 50 -13.25 3.34 -43.03
CA HIS A 50 -14.09 4.52 -42.78
C HIS A 50 -13.85 5.59 -43.86
N HIS A 51 -14.60 5.46 -44.95
CA HIS A 51 -15.01 6.59 -45.81
C HIS A 51 -16.53 6.68 -45.58
N THR A 52 -17.16 7.80 -45.24
CA THR A 52 -17.50 8.95 -46.10
C THR A 52 -18.20 9.97 -45.15
N ILE A 53 -18.02 11.30 -45.20
CA ILE A 53 -18.88 12.27 -45.92
C ILE A 53 -18.28 13.70 -45.78
N GLN A 54 -17.96 14.29 -46.95
CA GLN A 54 -18.15 15.67 -47.46
C GLN A 54 -17.67 16.91 -46.64
N ASN A 55 -16.61 17.59 -47.10
CA ASN A 55 -16.55 18.72 -48.08
C ASN A 55 -16.93 20.10 -47.52
N ARG A 56 -15.93 21.01 -47.41
CA ARG A 56 -16.04 22.39 -47.90
C ARG A 56 -14.64 22.97 -48.20
N ARG A 57 -14.56 23.67 -49.34
CA ARG A 57 -13.40 24.32 -49.96
C ARG A 57 -13.00 25.61 -49.23
N GLU A 58 -11.71 25.95 -49.29
CA GLU A 58 -11.12 27.23 -49.76
C GLU A 58 -9.64 27.28 -49.33
N THR A 59 -8.69 27.11 -50.27
CA THR A 59 -7.90 28.11 -51.02
C THR A 59 -6.46 28.20 -50.51
N THR A 60 -5.56 27.65 -51.33
CA THR A 60 -4.21 28.10 -51.67
C THR A 60 -3.51 29.09 -50.73
N GLU A 61 -2.46 28.62 -50.06
CA GLU A 61 -1.23 29.40 -49.92
C GLU A 61 -0.01 28.48 -49.89
N VAL A 62 0.91 28.71 -50.83
CA VAL A 62 2.19 28.02 -50.98
C VAL A 62 3.22 28.81 -50.19
N ALA A 63 3.77 28.22 -49.12
CA ALA A 63 4.91 28.73 -48.37
C ALA A 63 5.83 27.56 -47.95
N PRO A 64 7.14 27.79 -47.81
CA PRO A 64 8.16 26.78 -48.02
C PRO A 64 8.23 25.77 -46.86
N GLN A 65 8.36 24.50 -47.22
CA GLN A 65 8.66 23.43 -46.28
C GLN A 65 10.05 23.66 -45.68
N THR A 66 10.10 24.28 -44.50
CA THR A 66 11.17 24.00 -43.55
C THR A 66 10.89 22.62 -43.00
N SER A 67 11.63 21.64 -43.53
CA SER A 67 11.69 20.28 -42.98
C SER A 67 12.30 20.34 -41.58
N ARG A 68 11.52 20.68 -40.57
CA ARG A 68 11.78 20.20 -39.21
C ARG A 68 11.43 18.72 -39.21
N GLN A 69 12.42 17.89 -39.52
CA GLN A 69 12.39 16.48 -39.15
C GLN A 69 12.13 16.43 -37.65
N SER A 70 10.87 16.19 -37.27
CA SER A 70 10.57 15.66 -35.95
C SER A 70 11.36 14.35 -35.83
N PRO A 71 12.25 14.19 -34.84
CA PRO A 71 12.99 12.94 -34.70
C PRO A 71 11.97 11.86 -34.38
N ASN A 72 11.79 10.90 -35.30
CA ASN A 72 11.20 9.62 -34.92
C ASN A 72 12.02 9.12 -33.71
N PRO A 73 11.38 8.79 -32.57
CA PRO A 73 12.12 8.26 -31.44
C PRO A 73 12.83 6.99 -31.93
N GLY A 74 14.15 7.07 -32.04
CA GLY A 74 14.96 6.01 -32.64
C GLY A 74 14.69 4.69 -31.94
N VAL A 75 14.47 3.63 -32.71
CA VAL A 75 14.31 2.29 -32.14
C VAL A 75 15.66 1.89 -31.55
N ILE A 76 15.71 1.76 -30.22
CA ILE A 76 16.87 1.26 -29.48
C ILE A 76 16.63 -0.20 -29.09
N SER A 77 17.64 -1.04 -29.30
CA SER A 77 17.74 -2.38 -28.73
C SER A 77 19.06 -2.52 -27.99
N ILE A 78 19.02 -3.09 -26.77
CA ILE A 78 20.19 -3.25 -25.90
C ILE A 78 20.34 -4.74 -25.58
N GLU A 79 21.48 -5.31 -25.97
CA GLU A 79 21.88 -6.66 -25.65
C GLU A 79 22.79 -6.63 -24.42
N ALA A 80 22.20 -6.91 -23.25
CA ALA A 80 22.85 -6.90 -21.96
C ALA A 80 22.33 -8.03 -21.04
N PRO A 81 23.10 -8.44 -20.02
CA PRO A 81 22.61 -9.36 -18.99
C PRO A 81 21.37 -8.81 -18.31
N THR A 82 20.47 -9.71 -17.91
CA THR A 82 19.25 -9.36 -17.17
C THR A 82 19.58 -8.52 -15.94
N PRO A 83 18.86 -7.41 -15.69
CA PRO A 83 19.09 -6.58 -14.53
C PRO A 83 18.84 -7.36 -13.23
N GLY A 84 19.85 -7.41 -12.36
CA GLY A 84 19.72 -7.98 -11.03
C GLY A 84 18.97 -7.05 -10.05
N PRO A 85 18.66 -7.51 -8.82
CA PRO A 85 17.82 -6.78 -7.86
C PRO A 85 18.30 -5.36 -7.53
N GLY A 86 19.62 -5.12 -7.50
CA GLY A 86 20.18 -3.80 -7.24
C GLY A 86 20.01 -2.79 -8.38
N HIS A 87 19.79 -3.27 -9.62
CA HIS A 87 19.62 -2.41 -10.80
C HIS A 87 18.33 -1.58 -10.73
N VAL A 88 17.27 -2.10 -10.09
CA VAL A 88 16.01 -1.37 -9.92
C VAL A 88 16.21 -0.04 -9.19
N GLN A 89 17.17 0.04 -8.25
CA GLN A 89 17.46 1.28 -7.53
C GLN A 89 18.69 2.04 -8.03
N LEU A 90 19.66 1.35 -8.66
CA LEU A 90 20.96 1.93 -9.05
C LEU A 90 21.19 2.00 -10.57
N GLY A 91 20.25 1.50 -11.37
CA GLY A 91 20.37 1.41 -12.84
C GLY A 91 20.26 2.75 -13.56
N ARG A 92 19.86 3.81 -12.85
CA ARG A 92 19.80 5.19 -13.34
C ARG A 92 20.53 6.12 -12.37
N VAL A 93 21.32 7.04 -12.90
CA VAL A 93 22.00 8.09 -12.14
C VAL A 93 21.60 9.46 -12.68
N PRO A 94 21.24 10.44 -11.81
CA PRO A 94 21.15 10.33 -10.35
C PRO A 94 20.01 9.40 -9.89
N VAL A 95 20.13 8.85 -8.67
CA VAL A 95 19.07 8.01 -8.09
C VAL A 95 18.04 8.86 -7.37
N GLU A 96 16.77 8.52 -7.52
CA GLU A 96 15.64 9.18 -6.85
C GLU A 96 15.31 8.50 -5.52
N CYS A 97 16.34 8.08 -4.77
CA CYS A 97 16.14 7.42 -3.49
C CYS A 97 17.19 7.86 -2.46
N SER A 98 16.87 7.67 -1.18
CA SER A 98 17.81 8.00 -0.10
C SER A 98 19.07 7.14 -0.18
N LEU A 99 20.21 7.69 0.25
CA LEU A 99 21.50 7.00 0.24
C LEU A 99 21.41 5.64 0.97
N ARG A 100 20.69 5.55 2.11
CA ARG A 100 20.47 4.27 2.80
C ARG A 100 19.83 3.21 1.90
N ARG A 101 18.89 3.60 1.04
CA ARG A 101 18.25 2.69 0.09
C ARG A 101 19.20 2.31 -1.05
N ALA A 102 19.99 3.27 -1.56
CA ALA A 102 21.02 3.01 -2.57
C ALA A 102 22.09 2.03 -2.05
N LEU A 103 22.62 2.24 -0.84
CA LEU A 103 23.61 1.34 -0.22
C LEU A 103 23.04 -0.05 0.05
N ALA A 104 21.79 -0.13 0.53
CA ALA A 104 21.15 -1.43 0.70
C ALA A 104 21.00 -2.18 -0.63
N ALA A 105 20.66 -1.50 -1.72
CA ALA A 105 20.61 -2.09 -3.07
C ALA A 105 21.99 -2.54 -3.56
N ALA A 106 23.05 -1.77 -3.29
CA ALA A 106 24.43 -2.17 -3.55
C ALA A 106 24.81 -3.45 -2.79
N GLY A 107 24.44 -3.57 -1.51
CA GLY A 107 24.66 -4.78 -0.72
C GLY A 107 23.94 -5.99 -1.26
N ARG A 108 22.67 -5.83 -1.65
CA ARG A 108 21.91 -6.91 -2.30
C ARG A 108 22.55 -7.36 -3.61
N SER A 109 23.05 -6.43 -4.42
CA SER A 109 23.76 -6.76 -5.65
C SER A 109 25.05 -7.57 -5.40
N ARG A 110 25.69 -7.37 -4.23
CA ARG A 110 26.85 -8.16 -3.77
C ARG A 110 26.49 -9.53 -3.19
N GLY A 111 25.19 -9.87 -3.11
CA GLY A 111 24.69 -11.08 -2.47
C GLY A 111 24.61 -10.97 -0.95
N GLU A 112 24.70 -9.77 -0.38
CA GLU A 112 24.60 -9.59 1.06
C GLU A 112 23.16 -9.68 1.55
N THR A 113 23.00 -10.35 2.69
CA THR A 113 21.73 -10.50 3.38
C THR A 113 21.72 -9.74 4.70
N SER A 114 20.51 -9.49 5.21
CA SER A 114 20.29 -8.95 6.55
C SER A 114 19.63 -10.01 7.45
N PRO A 115 19.82 -9.93 8.79
CA PRO A 115 19.13 -10.82 9.72
C PRO A 115 17.60 -10.81 9.59
N GLN A 116 17.03 -9.72 9.09
CA GLN A 116 15.60 -9.52 8.91
C GLN A 116 15.04 -10.24 7.66
N ASP A 117 15.86 -10.73 6.74
CA ASP A 117 15.40 -11.26 5.45
C ASP A 117 14.43 -12.45 5.59
N ARG A 118 14.70 -13.35 6.54
CA ARG A 118 13.81 -14.49 6.81
C ARG A 118 12.44 -14.04 7.32
N GLN A 119 12.43 -13.03 8.20
CA GLN A 119 11.19 -12.47 8.76
C GLN A 119 10.40 -11.71 7.69
N ILE A 120 11.08 -10.94 6.83
CA ILE A 120 10.47 -10.26 5.69
C ILE A 120 9.78 -11.28 4.78
N ALA A 121 10.47 -12.35 4.40
CA ALA A 121 9.90 -13.41 3.54
C ALA A 121 8.75 -14.18 4.22
N GLN A 122 8.76 -14.31 5.55
CA GLN A 122 7.64 -14.90 6.29
C GLN A 122 6.43 -13.97 6.28
N LEU A 123 6.61 -12.69 6.61
CA LEU A 123 5.54 -11.68 6.62
C LEU A 123 4.90 -11.53 5.23
N GLU A 124 5.70 -11.54 4.16
CA GLU A 124 5.21 -11.49 2.79
C GLU A 124 4.33 -12.71 2.45
N ARG A 125 4.72 -13.92 2.87
CA ARG A 125 3.90 -15.13 2.70
C ARG A 125 2.60 -15.04 3.49
N THR A 126 2.66 -14.67 4.77
CA THR A 126 1.47 -14.50 5.60
C THR A 126 0.53 -13.44 5.03
N LEU A 127 1.05 -12.33 4.51
CA LEU A 127 0.24 -11.31 3.84
C LEU A 127 -0.42 -11.81 2.55
N ALA A 128 0.24 -12.69 1.80
CA ALA A 128 -0.32 -13.30 0.60
C ALA A 128 -1.44 -14.30 0.91
N GLU A 129 -1.44 -14.91 2.10
CA GLU A 129 -2.48 -15.82 2.58
C GLU A 129 -3.72 -15.10 3.12
N LEU A 130 -3.61 -13.81 3.49
CA LEU A 130 -4.72 -13.03 4.02
C LEU A 130 -5.61 -12.44 2.91
N ASP A 131 -6.76 -13.08 2.70
CA ASP A 131 -7.81 -12.63 1.78
C ASP A 131 -9.10 -12.26 2.54
N PRO A 132 -9.37 -10.96 2.78
CA PRO A 132 -10.57 -10.54 3.49
C PRO A 132 -11.83 -10.76 2.62
N PRO A 133 -12.89 -11.41 3.14
CA PRO A 133 -14.09 -11.65 2.35
C PRO A 133 -14.82 -10.35 2.00
N SER A 134 -15.42 -10.32 0.81
CA SER A 134 -16.39 -9.29 0.41
C SER A 134 -17.73 -9.54 1.10
N VAL A 135 -18.37 -8.48 1.62
CA VAL A 135 -19.61 -8.57 2.40
C VAL A 135 -20.60 -7.50 1.98
N ASP A 136 -21.84 -7.88 1.67
CA ASP A 136 -22.93 -6.96 1.31
C ASP A 136 -24.00 -6.89 2.42
N LEU A 137 -23.66 -6.14 3.48
CA LEU A 137 -24.60 -5.86 4.56
C LEU A 137 -25.82 -5.05 4.12
N ALA A 138 -25.69 -4.25 3.06
CA ALA A 138 -26.77 -3.39 2.60
C ALA A 138 -27.89 -4.20 1.96
N ALA A 139 -27.55 -5.17 1.10
CA ALA A 139 -28.52 -6.09 0.53
C ALA A 139 -29.22 -6.93 1.60
N ALA A 140 -28.47 -7.46 2.58
CA ALA A 140 -29.07 -8.25 3.66
C ALA A 140 -30.05 -7.42 4.52
N ARG A 141 -29.74 -6.15 4.82
CA ARG A 141 -30.64 -5.24 5.55
C ARG A 141 -31.90 -4.91 4.75
N ARG A 142 -31.76 -4.63 3.45
CA ARG A 142 -32.91 -4.37 2.57
C ARG A 142 -33.85 -5.56 2.56
N ARG A 143 -33.32 -6.78 2.42
CA ARG A 143 -34.14 -7.99 2.42
C ARG A 143 -34.97 -8.14 3.70
N VAL A 144 -34.38 -7.92 4.88
CA VAL A 144 -35.11 -7.95 6.15
C VAL A 144 -36.25 -6.93 6.17
N ALA A 145 -35.98 -5.71 5.72
CA ALA A 145 -37.00 -4.66 5.65
C ALA A 145 -38.13 -5.02 4.69
N ASP A 146 -37.81 -5.52 3.49
CA ASP A 146 -38.80 -5.91 2.49
C ASP A 146 -39.69 -7.05 2.99
N THR A 147 -39.12 -8.06 3.63
CA THR A 147 -39.87 -9.19 4.21
C THR A 147 -40.73 -8.76 5.40
N GLY A 148 -40.25 -7.84 6.24
CA GLY A 148 -41.04 -7.27 7.33
C GLY A 148 -42.22 -6.44 6.83
N ASN A 149 -42.00 -5.60 5.82
CA ASN A 149 -43.06 -4.82 5.19
C ASN A 149 -44.15 -5.71 4.57
N GLN A 150 -43.77 -6.86 3.98
CA GLN A 150 -44.73 -7.81 3.43
C GLN A 150 -45.55 -8.51 4.53
N GLU A 151 -44.90 -8.95 5.60
CA GLU A 151 -45.54 -9.55 6.78
C GLU A 151 -46.56 -8.57 7.39
N ASP A 152 -46.22 -7.30 7.54
CA ASP A 152 -47.11 -6.28 8.09
C ASP A 152 -48.35 -6.03 7.20
N ARG A 153 -48.17 -5.96 5.88
CA ARG A 153 -49.29 -5.84 4.92
C ARG A 153 -50.25 -7.02 5.01
N LEU A 154 -49.73 -8.23 5.18
CA LEU A 154 -50.56 -9.44 5.29
C LEU A 154 -51.33 -9.48 6.62
N ARG A 155 -50.72 -9.04 7.72
CA ARG A 155 -51.42 -8.88 9.01
C ARG A 155 -52.56 -7.87 8.91
N GLU A 156 -52.32 -6.73 8.26
CA GLU A 156 -53.36 -5.72 8.01
C GLU A 156 -54.50 -6.29 7.16
N ARG A 157 -54.19 -7.00 6.07
CA ARG A 157 -55.19 -7.68 5.22
C ARG A 157 -56.05 -8.67 6.00
N ILE A 158 -55.44 -9.51 6.84
CA ILE A 158 -56.17 -10.46 7.70
C ILE A 158 -57.09 -9.72 8.67
N ALA A 159 -56.64 -8.62 9.28
CA ALA A 159 -57.45 -7.83 10.20
C ALA A 159 -58.70 -7.25 9.50
N THR A 160 -58.52 -6.73 8.29
CA THR A 160 -59.62 -6.23 7.44
C THR A 160 -60.61 -7.33 7.10
N LEU A 161 -60.14 -8.47 6.57
CA LEU A 161 -60.99 -9.62 6.22
C LEU A 161 -61.77 -10.16 7.43
N ARG A 162 -61.14 -10.24 8.61
CA ARG A 162 -61.83 -10.62 9.86
C ARG A 162 -62.93 -9.63 10.23
N GLY A 163 -62.67 -8.33 10.08
CA GLY A 163 -63.65 -7.28 10.32
C GLY A 163 -64.87 -7.39 9.40
N GLU A 164 -64.63 -7.58 8.10
CA GLU A 164 -65.67 -7.74 7.08
C GLU A 164 -66.49 -9.02 7.28
N LEU A 165 -65.82 -10.15 7.52
CA LEU A 165 -66.46 -11.43 7.82
C LEU A 165 -67.39 -11.32 9.03
N HIS A 166 -66.94 -10.65 10.10
CA HIS A 166 -67.76 -10.41 11.29
C HIS A 166 -68.97 -9.52 10.99
N ALA A 167 -68.82 -8.49 10.16
CA ALA A 167 -69.93 -7.64 9.74
C ALA A 167 -70.97 -8.40 8.90
N ARG A 168 -70.53 -9.26 7.96
CA ARG A 168 -71.45 -10.09 7.16
C ARG A 168 -72.21 -11.12 7.98
N ARG A 169 -71.54 -11.78 8.93
CA ARG A 169 -72.20 -12.70 9.87
C ARG A 169 -73.29 -12.02 10.70
N LYS A 170 -73.09 -10.75 11.11
CA LYS A 170 -74.13 -9.98 11.83
C LYS A 170 -75.37 -9.69 10.98
N LEU A 171 -75.23 -9.70 9.66
CA LEU A 171 -76.30 -9.42 8.71
C LEU A 171 -76.89 -10.71 8.10
N ASP A 172 -76.48 -11.89 8.57
CA ASP A 172 -76.82 -13.20 7.99
C ASP A 172 -76.57 -13.26 6.46
N ALA A 173 -75.51 -12.60 5.99
CA ALA A 173 -75.11 -12.60 4.59
C ALA A 173 -74.15 -13.77 4.29
N ASP A 174 -73.99 -14.12 3.01
CA ASP A 174 -73.04 -15.14 2.56
C ASP A 174 -71.58 -14.75 2.88
N THR A 175 -70.82 -15.73 3.38
CA THR A 175 -69.47 -15.58 3.94
C THR A 175 -68.43 -16.53 3.35
N GLU A 176 -68.81 -17.53 2.54
CA GLU A 176 -67.89 -18.58 2.09
C GLU A 176 -66.66 -18.02 1.35
N SER A 177 -66.85 -17.00 0.51
CA SER A 177 -65.76 -16.35 -0.22
C SER A 177 -64.77 -15.64 0.72
N LEU A 178 -65.27 -14.92 1.72
CA LEU A 178 -64.44 -14.21 2.70
C LEU A 178 -63.68 -15.16 3.61
N GLU A 179 -64.28 -16.31 3.95
CA GLU A 179 -63.60 -17.36 4.71
C GLU A 179 -62.43 -17.97 3.92
N THR A 180 -62.65 -18.19 2.61
CA THR A 180 -61.59 -18.66 1.70
C THR A 180 -60.46 -17.65 1.59
N GLU A 181 -60.77 -16.37 1.32
CA GLU A 181 -59.78 -15.30 1.24
C GLU A 181 -59.00 -15.11 2.56
N LEU A 182 -59.67 -15.26 3.70
CA LEU A 182 -59.03 -15.19 5.01
C LEU A 182 -58.07 -16.36 5.23
N GLN A 183 -58.44 -17.57 4.81
CA GLN A 183 -57.59 -18.76 4.91
C GLN A 183 -56.36 -18.63 4.01
N GLU A 184 -56.52 -18.13 2.78
CA GLU A 184 -55.42 -17.84 1.86
C GLU A 184 -54.47 -16.77 2.43
N ALA A 185 -55.00 -15.65 2.92
CA ALA A 185 -54.20 -14.59 3.53
C ALA A 185 -53.43 -15.09 4.78
N ALA A 186 -54.02 -15.98 5.57
CA ALA A 186 -53.35 -16.60 6.71
C ALA A 186 -52.21 -17.55 6.29
N ALA A 187 -52.39 -18.29 5.19
CA ALA A 187 -51.32 -19.11 4.61
C ALA A 187 -50.17 -18.23 4.09
N GLU A 188 -50.48 -17.18 3.32
CA GLU A 188 -49.49 -16.19 2.84
C GLU A 188 -48.73 -15.53 4.00
N LEU A 189 -49.41 -15.20 5.11
CA LEU A 189 -48.76 -14.65 6.30
C LEU A 189 -47.74 -15.64 6.87
N SER A 190 -48.11 -16.91 7.04
CA SER A 190 -47.19 -17.91 7.59
C SER A 190 -45.93 -18.08 6.74
N GLU A 191 -46.06 -17.98 5.41
CA GLU A 191 -44.92 -18.00 4.49
C GLU A 191 -44.05 -16.74 4.65
N ALA A 192 -44.67 -15.56 4.72
CA ALA A 192 -43.97 -14.29 4.91
C ALA A 192 -43.22 -14.22 6.26
N GLU A 193 -43.82 -14.73 7.34
CA GLU A 193 -43.17 -14.84 8.65
C GLU A 193 -41.91 -15.72 8.57
N THR A 194 -41.98 -16.83 7.83
CA THR A 194 -40.85 -17.73 7.61
C THR A 194 -39.74 -17.06 6.79
N GLU A 195 -40.09 -16.36 5.71
CA GLU A 195 -39.12 -15.63 4.88
C GLU A 195 -38.46 -14.48 5.68
N ARG A 196 -39.19 -13.78 6.55
CA ARG A 196 -38.60 -12.77 7.45
C ARG A 196 -37.56 -13.40 8.37
N ILE A 197 -37.88 -14.51 9.03
CA ILE A 197 -36.95 -15.22 9.91
C ILE A 197 -35.69 -15.63 9.12
N ALA A 198 -35.87 -16.15 7.90
CA ALA A 198 -34.75 -16.51 7.03
C ALA A 198 -33.88 -15.29 6.67
N ALA A 199 -34.50 -14.15 6.34
CA ALA A 199 -33.80 -12.90 6.04
C ALA A 199 -33.02 -12.37 7.25
N GLU A 200 -33.57 -12.43 8.46
CA GLU A 200 -32.91 -12.02 9.69
C GLU A 200 -31.69 -12.91 10.00
N GLN A 201 -31.84 -14.22 9.83
CA GLN A 201 -30.73 -15.16 9.98
C GLN A 201 -29.62 -14.89 8.97
N ALA A 202 -29.97 -14.60 7.70
CA ALA A 202 -29.01 -14.22 6.68
C ALA A 202 -28.27 -12.93 7.07
N LEU A 203 -28.99 -11.90 7.53
CA LEU A 203 -28.37 -10.65 8.01
C LEU A 203 -27.42 -10.89 9.19
N LYS A 204 -27.76 -11.78 10.12
CA LYS A 204 -26.87 -12.14 11.23
C LYS A 204 -25.55 -12.76 10.72
N ARG A 205 -25.63 -13.71 9.79
CA ARG A 205 -24.45 -14.33 9.16
C ARG A 205 -23.60 -13.30 8.42
N GLU A 206 -24.21 -12.39 7.68
CA GLU A 206 -23.49 -11.30 6.99
C GLU A 206 -22.82 -10.33 7.98
N ARG A 207 -23.44 -10.04 9.13
CA ARG A 207 -22.80 -9.25 10.20
C ARG A 207 -21.59 -9.93 10.81
N GLU A 208 -21.64 -11.24 11.02
CA GLU A 208 -20.49 -12.03 11.46
C GLU A 208 -19.37 -12.03 10.42
N ARG A 209 -19.71 -12.23 9.14
CA ARG A 209 -18.75 -12.12 8.03
C ARG A 209 -18.12 -10.73 7.95
N ALA A 210 -18.91 -9.66 8.12
CA ALA A 210 -18.40 -8.29 8.12
C ALA A 210 -17.38 -8.03 9.24
N ARG A 211 -17.64 -8.57 10.45
CA ARG A 211 -16.71 -8.48 11.57
C ARG A 211 -15.41 -9.21 11.26
N ASN A 212 -15.49 -10.47 10.83
CA ASN A 212 -14.31 -11.23 10.42
C ASN A 212 -13.51 -10.53 9.29
N ALA A 213 -14.20 -9.97 8.29
CA ALA A 213 -13.57 -9.19 7.22
C ALA A 213 -12.86 -7.94 7.74
N ARG A 214 -13.37 -7.30 8.79
CA ARG A 214 -12.70 -6.19 9.47
C ARG A 214 -11.46 -6.68 10.19
N ASP A 215 -11.57 -7.74 10.99
CA ASP A 215 -10.47 -8.29 11.78
C ASP A 215 -9.30 -8.74 10.88
N ILE A 216 -9.60 -9.39 9.75
CA ILE A 216 -8.59 -9.78 8.75
C ILE A 216 -7.90 -8.56 8.14
N ARG A 217 -8.65 -7.49 7.83
CA ARG A 217 -8.07 -6.24 7.29
C ARG A 217 -7.19 -5.54 8.29
N GLU A 218 -7.61 -5.48 9.55
CA GLU A 218 -6.81 -4.92 10.65
C GLU A 218 -5.51 -5.71 10.81
N ARG A 219 -5.60 -7.04 10.87
CA ARG A 219 -4.42 -7.90 10.92
C ARG A 219 -3.47 -7.70 9.73
N ARG A 220 -4.03 -7.53 8.53
CA ARG A 220 -3.24 -7.25 7.33
C ARG A 220 -2.50 -5.92 7.43
N LEU A 221 -3.14 -4.87 7.95
CA LEU A 221 -2.51 -3.55 8.15
C LEU A 221 -1.35 -3.63 9.16
N GLU A 222 -1.54 -4.33 10.28
CA GLU A 222 -0.46 -4.55 11.27
C GLU A 222 0.75 -5.25 10.65
N LEU A 223 0.52 -6.33 9.90
CA LEU A 223 1.58 -7.08 9.23
C LEU A 223 2.28 -6.26 8.14
N GLN A 224 1.56 -5.39 7.44
CA GLN A 224 2.15 -4.46 6.46
C GLN A 224 3.07 -3.43 7.14
N ASP A 225 2.65 -2.88 8.27
CA ASP A 225 3.50 -1.96 9.03
C ASP A 225 4.72 -2.67 9.61
N GLU A 226 4.54 -3.86 10.18
CA GLU A 226 5.67 -4.68 10.64
C GLU A 226 6.64 -4.97 9.48
N LEU A 227 6.14 -5.37 8.31
CA LEU A 227 6.96 -5.60 7.12
C LEU A 227 7.72 -4.33 6.71
N ALA A 228 7.08 -3.17 6.73
CA ALA A 228 7.74 -1.89 6.44
C ALA A 228 8.85 -1.60 7.45
N ASN A 229 8.60 -1.84 8.74
CA ASN A 229 9.57 -1.71 9.84
C ASN A 229 10.78 -2.64 9.64
N ARG A 230 10.54 -3.94 9.37
CA ARG A 230 11.61 -4.91 9.11
C ARG A 230 12.44 -4.53 7.89
N ARG A 231 11.80 -4.07 6.81
CA ARG A 231 12.50 -3.58 5.61
C ARG A 231 13.33 -2.33 5.90
N ARG A 232 12.84 -1.40 6.74
CA ARG A 232 13.64 -0.24 7.21
C ARG A 232 14.88 -0.70 7.97
N SER A 233 14.73 -1.62 8.93
CA SER A 233 15.85 -2.18 9.69
C SER A 233 16.86 -2.92 8.81
N ALA A 234 16.38 -3.73 7.85
CA ALA A 234 17.24 -4.44 6.89
C ALA A 234 18.12 -3.46 6.10
N ARG A 235 17.52 -2.37 5.59
CA ARG A 235 18.27 -1.33 4.88
C ARG A 235 19.29 -0.65 5.78
N ALA A 236 18.94 -0.34 7.02
CA ALA A 236 19.86 0.29 7.97
C ALA A 236 21.08 -0.60 8.26
N VAL A 237 20.89 -1.91 8.42
CA VAL A 237 21.97 -2.88 8.63
C VAL A 237 22.91 -2.92 7.42
N LEU A 238 22.36 -3.07 6.21
CA LEU A 238 23.17 -3.12 4.98
C LEU A 238 23.91 -1.80 4.72
N ALA A 239 23.22 -0.66 4.89
CA ALA A 239 23.82 0.65 4.74
C ALA A 239 24.98 0.86 5.71
N ARG A 240 24.82 0.48 7.00
CA ARG A 240 25.89 0.55 8.00
C ARG A 240 27.11 -0.28 7.60
N ARG A 241 26.91 -1.49 7.09
CA ARG A 241 28.00 -2.37 6.70
C ARG A 241 28.78 -1.82 5.49
N LEU A 242 28.09 -1.22 4.52
CA LEU A 242 28.71 -0.71 3.29
C LEU A 242 29.19 0.73 3.37
N TYR A 243 28.87 1.44 4.45
CA TYR A 243 29.23 2.84 4.60
C TYR A 243 30.74 3.12 4.47
N PRO A 244 31.66 2.27 5.02
CA PRO A 244 33.09 2.46 4.83
C PRO A 244 33.53 2.33 3.36
N ASP A 245 33.00 1.33 2.63
CA ASP A 245 33.28 1.14 1.20
C ASP A 245 32.77 2.33 0.39
N PHE A 246 31.59 2.84 0.73
CA PHE A 246 31.00 4.03 0.13
C PHE A 246 31.89 5.27 0.35
N ALA A 247 32.34 5.52 1.58
CA ALA A 247 33.21 6.66 1.88
C ALA A 247 34.51 6.62 1.07
N ALA A 248 35.12 5.43 0.93
CA ALA A 248 36.30 5.22 0.10
C ALA A 248 36.02 5.32 -1.41
N ALA A 249 34.81 4.99 -1.86
CA ALA A 249 34.41 5.17 -3.25
C ALA A 249 34.11 6.63 -3.59
N LEU A 250 33.58 7.41 -2.64
CA LEU A 250 33.22 8.82 -2.80
C LEU A 250 34.45 9.66 -3.17
N GLN A 251 35.61 9.36 -2.59
CA GLN A 251 36.88 10.02 -2.91
C GLN A 251 37.40 9.73 -4.33
N ARG A 252 36.82 8.75 -5.03
CA ARG A 252 37.28 8.29 -6.35
C ARG A 252 36.34 8.67 -7.49
N VAL A 253 35.17 9.22 -7.20
CA VAL A 253 34.18 9.60 -8.22
C VAL A 253 34.18 11.12 -8.41
N PRO A 254 33.81 11.62 -9.61
CA PRO A 254 33.79 13.06 -9.85
C PRO A 254 32.65 13.74 -9.06
N GLY A 255 32.96 14.92 -8.51
CA GLY A 255 32.04 15.78 -7.78
C GLY A 255 32.54 16.11 -6.37
N GLU A 256 32.02 17.19 -5.81
CA GLU A 256 32.36 17.64 -4.46
C GLU A 256 31.38 17.03 -3.46
N ALA A 257 31.78 15.93 -2.83
CA ALA A 257 30.99 15.32 -1.77
C ALA A 257 31.89 14.69 -0.69
N ALA A 258 31.41 14.72 0.54
CA ALA A 258 32.08 14.13 1.70
C ALA A 258 31.14 13.15 2.42
N PRO A 259 31.68 12.06 3.00
CA PRO A 259 30.88 11.17 3.84
C PRO A 259 30.43 11.93 5.11
N GLY A 260 29.17 11.77 5.50
CA GLY A 260 28.63 12.35 6.74
C GLY A 260 28.99 11.54 7.99
N GLY A 261 28.45 11.97 9.14
CA GLY A 261 28.70 11.35 10.44
C GLY A 261 27.96 10.04 10.70
N SER A 262 26.85 9.78 10.00
CA SER A 262 26.04 8.58 10.19
C SER A 262 25.86 7.74 8.91
N PRO A 263 25.63 6.42 9.03
CA PRO A 263 25.37 5.56 7.87
C PRO A 263 24.16 6.01 7.05
N GLY A 264 24.46 6.53 5.86
CA GLY A 264 23.47 7.06 4.93
C GLY A 264 23.32 8.58 4.91
N GLU A 265 24.22 9.30 5.57
CA GLU A 265 24.42 10.74 5.40
C GLU A 265 25.62 11.01 4.49
N PHE A 266 25.59 12.14 3.81
CA PHE A 266 26.69 12.69 3.03
C PHE A 266 26.45 14.19 2.89
N GLU A 267 27.50 14.93 2.60
CA GLU A 267 27.46 16.37 2.34
C GLU A 267 27.94 16.65 0.92
N GLY A 268 27.39 17.70 0.30
CA GLY A 268 27.74 18.10 -1.07
C GLY A 268 26.85 17.44 -2.12
N ASP A 269 27.47 17.10 -3.25
CA ASP A 269 26.80 16.73 -4.50
C ASP A 269 26.11 15.34 -4.46
N PRO A 270 24.76 15.28 -4.58
CA PRO A 270 24.03 14.01 -4.61
C PRO A 270 24.41 13.08 -5.77
N ALA A 271 24.87 13.63 -6.90
CA ALA A 271 25.32 12.82 -8.03
C ALA A 271 26.60 12.04 -7.67
N ALA A 272 27.54 12.67 -6.97
CA ALA A 272 28.77 12.02 -6.50
C ALA A 272 28.44 10.88 -5.52
N ALA A 273 27.54 11.11 -4.56
CA ALA A 273 27.07 10.06 -3.65
C ALA A 273 26.42 8.88 -4.40
N THR A 274 25.64 9.18 -5.43
CA THR A 274 25.04 8.14 -6.27
C THR A 274 26.09 7.33 -7.02
N LEU A 275 27.05 8.01 -7.66
CA LEU A 275 28.14 7.38 -8.41
C LEU A 275 28.99 6.48 -7.49
N ALA A 276 29.27 6.93 -6.26
CA ALA A 276 29.96 6.12 -5.26
C ALA A 276 29.17 4.86 -4.89
N ALA A 277 27.84 4.96 -4.71
CA ALA A 277 26.99 3.81 -4.44
C ALA A 277 26.94 2.82 -5.63
N VAL A 278 26.93 3.32 -6.86
CA VAL A 278 27.02 2.50 -8.08
C VAL A 278 28.36 1.78 -8.14
N ARG A 279 29.47 2.48 -7.87
CA ARG A 279 30.83 1.92 -7.92
C ARG A 279 31.03 0.73 -6.98
N ILE A 280 30.40 0.74 -5.81
CA ILE A 280 30.52 -0.38 -4.85
C ILE A 280 29.52 -1.52 -5.13
N ALA A 281 28.59 -1.33 -6.06
CA ALA A 281 27.58 -2.32 -6.42
C ALA A 281 28.10 -3.32 -7.48
N ARG A 282 27.57 -4.54 -7.47
CA ARG A 282 27.83 -5.57 -8.50
C ARG A 282 26.65 -5.63 -9.45
N LEU A 283 26.62 -4.72 -10.43
CA LEU A 283 25.54 -4.61 -11.40
C LEU A 283 25.87 -5.39 -12.68
N SER A 284 24.96 -6.29 -13.08
CA SER A 284 25.08 -7.10 -14.31
C SER A 284 24.66 -6.35 -15.56
N ALA A 285 23.60 -5.55 -15.43
CA ALA A 285 23.05 -4.67 -16.46
C ALA A 285 23.72 -3.30 -16.45
N PRO A 286 23.76 -2.61 -17.61
CA PRO A 286 24.34 -1.28 -17.72
C PRO A 286 23.62 -0.24 -16.87
N VAL A 287 24.38 0.73 -16.36
CA VAL A 287 23.88 1.91 -15.64
C VAL A 287 23.70 3.05 -16.62
N VAL A 288 22.52 3.68 -16.59
CA VAL A 288 22.19 4.84 -17.41
C VAL A 288 22.57 6.12 -16.66
N LEU A 289 23.54 6.87 -17.19
CA LEU A 289 23.94 8.17 -16.69
C LEU A 289 23.16 9.26 -17.44
N VAL A 290 22.37 10.03 -16.69
CA VAL A 290 21.56 11.14 -17.19
C VAL A 290 22.07 12.41 -16.51
N PHE A 291 22.99 13.10 -17.15
CA PHE A 291 23.54 14.36 -16.65
C PHE A 291 23.35 15.46 -17.69
N SER A 292 23.04 16.67 -17.24
CA SER A 292 23.06 17.89 -18.05
C SER A 292 24.48 18.33 -18.40
N GLU A 293 25.45 18.03 -17.52
CA GLU A 293 26.85 18.39 -17.67
C GLU A 293 27.75 17.15 -17.82
N SER A 294 28.79 17.24 -18.64
CA SER A 294 29.72 16.14 -18.88
C SER A 294 30.67 15.92 -17.69
N ARG A 295 30.20 15.25 -16.64
CA ARG A 295 31.01 14.85 -15.45
C ARG A 295 32.14 13.89 -15.76
N PHE A 296 31.98 13.12 -16.83
CA PHE A 296 33.02 12.25 -17.37
C PHE A 296 33.34 12.70 -18.79
N PRO A 297 34.60 12.65 -19.24
CA PRO A 297 34.98 12.94 -20.61
C PRO A 297 34.25 12.04 -21.62
N SER A 298 34.16 10.74 -21.33
CA SER A 298 33.46 9.76 -22.18
C SER A 298 32.73 8.69 -21.35
N ALA A 299 31.84 7.95 -22.00
CA ALA A 299 31.17 6.81 -21.36
C ALA A 299 32.16 5.71 -20.93
N ASP A 300 33.27 5.51 -21.66
CA ASP A 300 34.30 4.52 -21.30
C ASP A 300 35.09 4.91 -20.04
N VAL A 301 35.40 6.20 -19.89
CA VAL A 301 36.02 6.71 -18.64
C VAL A 301 35.07 6.50 -17.47
N ALA A 302 33.77 6.78 -17.66
CA ALA A 302 32.76 6.52 -16.65
C ALA A 302 32.67 5.03 -16.30
N ALA A 303 32.68 4.14 -17.30
CA ALA A 303 32.64 2.71 -17.09
C ALA A 303 33.86 2.19 -16.31
N ALA A 304 35.07 2.68 -16.62
CA ALA A 304 36.29 2.34 -15.89
C ALA A 304 36.26 2.86 -14.45
N GLN A 305 35.80 4.10 -14.25
CA GLN A 305 35.76 4.75 -12.94
C GLN A 305 34.61 4.24 -12.06
N LEU A 306 33.54 3.70 -12.62
CA LEU A 306 32.45 3.07 -11.87
C LEU A 306 32.58 1.54 -11.78
N ASP A 307 33.59 0.97 -12.44
CA ASP A 307 33.79 -0.48 -12.56
C ASP A 307 32.52 -1.24 -12.99
N THR A 308 31.74 -0.62 -13.88
CA THR A 308 30.49 -1.17 -14.40
C THR A 308 30.24 -0.75 -15.84
N ARG A 309 29.27 -1.37 -16.50
CA ARG A 309 28.87 -0.99 -17.86
C ARG A 309 28.02 0.27 -17.79
N VAL A 310 28.26 1.22 -18.69
CA VAL A 310 27.63 2.55 -18.66
C VAL A 310 26.99 2.88 -20.00
N LEU A 311 25.78 3.43 -19.93
CA LEU A 311 25.13 4.13 -21.03
C LEU A 311 25.04 5.60 -20.65
N ARG A 312 25.71 6.48 -21.39
CA ARG A 312 25.55 7.92 -21.19
C ARG A 312 24.54 8.43 -22.19
N VAL A 313 23.54 9.13 -21.67
CA VAL A 313 22.49 9.78 -22.46
C VAL A 313 22.61 11.26 -22.21
N ALA A 314 22.63 12.07 -23.28
CA ALA A 314 22.52 13.51 -23.11
C ALA A 314 21.19 13.78 -22.39
N ALA A 315 21.20 14.54 -21.28
CA ALA A 315 19.94 15.04 -20.75
C ALA A 315 19.21 15.73 -21.91
N ASP A 316 17.91 15.44 -22.07
CA ASP A 316 17.10 16.09 -23.09
C ASP A 316 17.34 17.59 -22.95
N SER A 317 18.07 18.17 -23.90
CA SER A 317 18.35 19.59 -23.87
C SER A 317 16.99 20.25 -23.99
N CYS A 318 16.50 20.81 -22.88
CA CYS A 318 15.47 21.83 -22.96
C CYS A 318 16.01 22.84 -23.99
N PRO A 319 15.37 23.04 -25.14
CA PRO A 319 15.82 24.06 -26.07
C PRO A 319 15.88 25.36 -25.26
N PRO A 320 16.98 26.13 -25.35
CA PRO A 320 17.07 27.38 -24.59
C PRO A 320 15.84 28.21 -24.94
N GLU A 321 15.03 28.57 -23.94
CA GLU A 321 13.98 29.55 -24.12
C GLU A 321 14.65 30.77 -24.76
N ALA A 322 14.20 31.12 -25.96
CA ALA A 322 14.64 32.32 -26.64
C ALA A 322 14.24 33.50 -25.75
N THR A 323 15.18 34.00 -24.95
CA THR A 323 14.99 35.27 -24.27
C THR A 323 14.98 36.35 -25.34
N ASP A 324 13.76 36.77 -25.69
CA ASP A 324 13.48 37.92 -26.54
C ASP A 324 13.91 39.17 -25.77
N SER A 325 15.14 39.61 -26.02
CA SER A 325 15.69 40.86 -25.53
C SER A 325 15.18 42.01 -26.39
N THR A 326 13.95 42.45 -26.13
CA THR A 326 13.55 43.84 -26.41
C THR A 326 13.56 44.65 -25.13
N VAL A 327 14.73 45.23 -24.87
CA VAL A 327 14.94 46.35 -23.94
C VAL A 327 14.21 47.56 -24.51
N GLY A 328 13.13 47.97 -23.84
CA GLY A 328 12.51 49.28 -23.99
C GLY A 328 12.96 50.19 -22.86
N GLU A 329 13.89 51.09 -23.16
CA GLU A 329 14.29 52.21 -22.31
C GLU A 329 13.08 53.07 -21.91
N ARG A 330 12.99 53.42 -20.61
CA ARG A 330 12.60 54.76 -20.17
C ARG A 330 13.01 55.00 -18.72
N ALA A 331 14.05 55.83 -18.56
CA ALA A 331 14.18 56.77 -17.45
C ALA A 331 12.92 57.67 -17.41
N VAL A 332 12.48 58.28 -16.31
CA VAL A 332 13.19 59.23 -15.44
C VAL A 332 12.38 59.41 -14.13
N SER A 333 13.09 59.81 -13.07
CA SER A 333 12.72 60.86 -12.10
C SER A 333 12.49 60.44 -10.65
N GLU A 334 13.48 60.84 -9.85
CA GLU A 334 13.47 61.08 -8.40
C GLU A 334 12.32 62.00 -7.95
N SER A 335 11.81 61.79 -6.74
CA SER A 335 11.66 62.87 -5.75
C SER A 335 11.17 62.36 -4.39
N HIS A 336 11.78 62.96 -3.37
CA HIS A 336 11.48 62.87 -1.95
C HIS A 336 10.04 63.29 -1.61
N LEU A 337 9.42 62.66 -0.60
CA LEU A 337 9.07 63.27 0.70
C LEU A 337 8.08 62.39 1.48
N SER A 338 8.27 62.41 2.80
CA SER A 338 7.40 61.95 3.88
C SER A 338 5.91 62.19 3.66
N THR A 339 5.05 61.36 4.26
CA THR A 339 4.02 61.75 5.25
C THR A 339 3.18 60.54 5.69
N GLU A 340 2.84 60.59 6.97
CA GLU A 340 1.97 59.77 7.79
C GLU A 340 0.60 59.40 7.20
N ALA A 341 0.14 58.18 7.50
CA ALA A 341 -1.23 57.75 7.81
C ALA A 341 -1.20 56.21 7.92
N GLY A 342 -1.43 55.57 9.06
CA GLY A 342 -2.72 55.57 9.74
C GLY A 342 -3.50 54.31 9.34
N ILE A 343 -3.08 53.13 9.82
CA ILE A 343 -3.88 51.89 9.74
C ILE A 343 -3.81 51.20 11.11
N ALA A 344 -4.94 51.23 11.80
CA ALA A 344 -5.19 50.57 13.07
C ALA A 344 -5.23 49.04 12.91
N PRO A 345 -4.74 48.26 13.90
CA PRO A 345 -5.12 46.87 14.05
C PRO A 345 -6.44 46.76 14.82
N ASP A 346 -7.35 46.00 14.24
CA ASP A 346 -8.61 45.52 14.79
C ASP A 346 -8.36 44.61 16.01
N THR A 347 -8.54 45.14 17.21
CA THR A 347 -8.56 44.38 18.47
C THR A 347 -10.00 44.23 18.94
N GLY A 348 -10.56 43.03 18.77
CA GLY A 348 -11.81 42.64 19.39
C GLY A 348 -11.69 42.49 20.93
N PRO A 349 -12.76 42.75 21.70
CA PRO A 349 -12.70 42.85 23.15
C PRO A 349 -12.64 41.48 23.84
N VAL A 350 -11.69 41.37 24.78
CA VAL A 350 -11.63 40.37 25.84
C VAL A 350 -12.50 40.88 26.99
N SER A 351 -13.47 40.09 27.44
CA SER A 351 -14.21 40.33 28.68
C SER A 351 -13.56 39.55 29.82
N GLU A 352 -12.92 40.29 30.73
CA GLU A 352 -12.60 39.86 32.09
C GLU A 352 -13.81 40.14 33.01
N SER A 353 -14.12 39.21 33.90
CA SER A 353 -14.76 39.50 35.19
C SER A 353 -14.42 38.36 36.16
N GLU A 354 -13.99 38.79 37.35
CA GLU A 354 -13.13 38.14 38.31
C GLU A 354 -13.75 37.05 39.22
N PRO A 355 -12.91 36.30 39.96
CA PRO A 355 -13.29 35.33 40.98
C PRO A 355 -13.27 35.91 42.41
N VAL A 356 -14.13 35.41 43.30
CA VAL A 356 -13.91 35.51 44.76
C VAL A 356 -14.66 34.40 45.52
N SER A 357 -13.94 33.57 46.26
CA SER A 357 -14.28 33.17 47.64
C SER A 357 -13.18 32.28 48.22
N ASP A 358 -12.33 32.91 49.03
CA ASP A 358 -11.57 32.29 50.11
C ASP A 358 -12.48 32.07 51.31
N ALA A 359 -12.33 30.94 52.03
CA ALA A 359 -12.32 30.90 53.50
C ALA A 359 -11.92 29.52 54.07
N GLU A 360 -10.89 29.56 54.93
CA GLU A 360 -10.65 28.75 56.14
C GLU A 360 -9.80 27.45 56.07
N SER A 361 -8.49 27.72 56.10
CA SER A 361 -7.42 27.18 56.97
C SER A 361 -7.77 26.49 58.30
N GLY A 362 -6.90 25.52 58.70
CA GLY A 362 -6.45 25.31 60.10
C GLY A 362 -6.68 23.90 60.68
N SER A 363 -5.76 22.95 60.52
CA SER A 363 -4.65 22.59 61.45
C SER A 363 -5.03 21.69 62.64
N GLY A 364 -4.41 20.50 62.74
CA GLY A 364 -4.48 19.63 63.92
C GLY A 364 -3.67 18.33 63.80
N SER A 365 -2.51 18.32 64.45
CA SER A 365 -1.42 17.32 64.51
C SER A 365 -1.67 16.03 65.31
N GLY A 366 -0.82 15.00 65.07
CA GLY A 366 -0.42 13.97 66.06
C GLY A 366 -0.32 12.56 65.46
N SER A 367 0.82 12.11 64.94
CA SER A 367 1.96 11.41 65.60
C SER A 367 1.68 9.98 66.09
N ASP A 368 2.37 9.04 65.44
CA ASP A 368 3.08 7.84 65.93
C ASP A 368 2.45 6.94 66.99
N SER A 369 2.30 5.64 66.68
CA SER A 369 3.22 4.56 67.10
C SER A 369 2.56 3.16 67.14
N ASP A 370 3.29 2.22 66.54
CA ASP A 370 3.56 0.85 66.96
C ASP A 370 2.49 -0.24 67.20
N SER A 371 2.70 -1.31 66.43
CA SER A 371 2.91 -2.70 66.90
C SER A 371 1.74 -3.62 67.27
N SER A 372 1.63 -4.65 66.43
CA SER A 372 1.67 -6.08 66.80
C SER A 372 0.42 -6.84 67.26
N SER A 373 0.26 -7.97 66.56
CA SER A 373 -0.14 -9.32 67.01
C SER A 373 -1.59 -9.62 67.39
N GLY A 374 -2.20 -10.51 66.59
CA GLY A 374 -2.48 -11.89 67.03
C GLY A 374 -3.92 -12.24 67.42
N SER A 375 -4.42 -13.34 66.82
CA SER A 375 -5.47 -14.28 67.32
C SER A 375 -6.88 -13.71 67.54
N GLU A 376 -8.03 -14.36 67.35
CA GLU A 376 -8.41 -15.77 67.18
C GLU A 376 -9.89 -15.81 66.70
N ALA A 377 -10.26 -16.91 66.04
CA ALA A 377 -11.57 -17.58 65.93
C ALA A 377 -12.90 -16.80 66.13
N VAL A 378 -13.79 -16.81 65.12
CA VAL A 378 -15.24 -17.04 65.32
C VAL A 378 -15.84 -17.83 64.15
N THR A 379 -16.72 -18.75 64.54
CA THR A 379 -17.46 -19.81 63.84
C THR A 379 -18.60 -19.36 62.93
N ASN A 380 -18.77 -20.10 61.81
CA ASN A 380 -19.97 -20.84 61.38
C ASN A 380 -21.34 -20.13 61.31
N VAL A 381 -21.89 -19.93 60.10
CA VAL A 381 -23.32 -20.12 59.76
C VAL A 381 -23.43 -20.50 58.27
N GLY A 382 -24.07 -21.63 57.96
CA GLY A 382 -24.25 -22.17 56.60
C GLY A 382 -25.39 -21.54 55.81
N PRO A 383 -25.54 -21.88 54.51
CA PRO A 383 -26.70 -21.49 53.72
C PRO A 383 -27.78 -22.58 53.66
N THR A 384 -29.01 -22.08 53.72
CA THR A 384 -30.30 -22.76 53.57
C THR A 384 -30.54 -23.28 52.16
N SER A 385 -31.14 -24.47 52.12
CA SER A 385 -31.76 -25.15 50.98
C SER A 385 -33.08 -24.50 50.56
N VAL A 386 -33.35 -24.35 49.25
CA VAL A 386 -34.68 -24.60 48.66
C VAL A 386 -34.55 -25.21 47.25
N THR A 387 -35.40 -26.21 47.07
CA THR A 387 -35.74 -27.19 46.02
C THR A 387 -36.15 -26.71 44.62
N ALA A 388 -35.85 -27.52 43.60
CA ALA A 388 -36.73 -27.96 42.48
C ALA A 388 -36.03 -29.15 41.76
N ALA A 389 -36.48 -30.40 41.88
CA ALA A 389 -37.52 -31.09 41.09
C ALA A 389 -37.29 -30.97 39.56
N GLU A 390 -36.73 -31.96 38.84
CA GLU A 390 -37.24 -33.30 38.42
C GLU A 390 -37.57 -33.29 36.91
N SER A 391 -37.00 -34.24 36.16
CA SER A 391 -37.41 -34.81 34.84
C SER A 391 -36.13 -35.26 34.11
N ASP A 392 -35.62 -36.47 34.33
CA ASP A 392 -36.09 -37.73 33.75
C ASP A 392 -35.80 -37.86 32.23
N ARG A 393 -34.80 -38.70 31.90
CA ARG A 393 -34.70 -39.58 30.73
C ARG A 393 -33.34 -40.29 30.72
N GLY A 394 -33.36 -41.56 31.12
CA GLY A 394 -32.28 -42.51 30.91
C GLY A 394 -32.63 -43.59 29.88
N SER A 395 -31.58 -44.29 29.45
CA SER A 395 -31.55 -45.59 28.73
C SER A 395 -31.77 -45.53 27.22
N GLY A 396 -31.00 -46.18 26.35
CA GLY A 396 -29.95 -47.20 26.51
C GLY A 396 -29.31 -47.50 25.13
N THR A 397 -28.00 -47.75 25.08
CA THR A 397 -27.34 -49.07 24.86
C THR A 397 -27.31 -49.62 23.42
N GLY A 398 -26.09 -49.89 22.93
CA GLY A 398 -25.76 -50.73 21.77
C GLY A 398 -24.49 -50.20 21.08
N LYS A 399 -23.27 -50.58 21.51
CA LYS A 399 -22.46 -51.74 21.08
C LYS A 399 -22.23 -51.82 19.56
N ASP A 400 -20.97 -51.63 19.17
CA ASP A 400 -20.14 -52.40 18.20
C ASP A 400 -19.01 -51.46 17.70
N SER A 401 -17.80 -51.48 18.25
CA SER A 401 -16.66 -52.40 17.99
C SER A 401 -16.07 -52.30 16.56
N GLU A 402 -14.95 -51.58 16.43
CA GLU A 402 -13.80 -51.79 15.50
C GLU A 402 -12.83 -50.61 15.70
N SER A 403 -11.85 -50.67 16.61
CA SER A 403 -10.50 -51.26 16.45
C SER A 403 -9.71 -50.78 15.22
N ARG A 404 -8.83 -49.78 15.40
CA ARG A 404 -7.42 -49.80 14.93
C ARG A 404 -6.59 -48.63 15.52
N PRO A 405 -5.26 -48.79 15.68
CA PRO A 405 -4.55 -48.29 16.84
C PRO A 405 -3.74 -47.00 16.62
N ARG A 406 -3.55 -46.27 17.72
CA ARG A 406 -2.59 -45.18 17.89
C ARG A 406 -1.22 -45.75 18.27
N LEU A 407 -0.17 -45.33 17.57
CA LEU A 407 1.21 -45.54 18.01
C LEU A 407 1.60 -44.44 18.99
N ASN A 408 1.84 -44.85 20.23
CA ASN A 408 2.60 -44.11 21.23
C ASN A 408 4.10 -44.36 20.97
N SER A 409 4.92 -43.30 20.89
CA SER A 409 6.36 -43.40 21.11
C SER A 409 6.70 -42.68 22.41
N VAL A 410 7.02 -43.47 23.44
CA VAL A 410 7.53 -43.04 24.73
C VAL A 410 9.04 -42.83 24.64
N CYS A 411 9.49 -41.87 25.45
CA CYS A 411 10.83 -41.49 25.87
C CYS A 411 11.88 -42.62 25.93
N GLU A 412 13.11 -42.28 25.55
CA GLU A 412 14.29 -42.79 26.23
C GLU A 412 15.32 -41.67 26.44
N SER A 413 15.56 -41.41 27.72
CA SER A 413 16.59 -40.58 28.31
C SER A 413 17.94 -41.31 28.29
N GLY A 414 19.02 -40.60 27.93
CA GLY A 414 20.38 -41.12 28.10
C GLY A 414 21.46 -40.05 27.94
N ARG A 415 21.99 -39.57 29.06
CA ARG A 415 23.30 -38.93 29.28
C ARG A 415 23.84 -39.53 30.59
N PRO A 416 25.13 -39.37 30.94
CA PRO A 416 26.37 -39.25 30.15
C PRO A 416 27.40 -40.32 30.60
N ASP A 417 28.60 -40.39 30.03
CA ASP A 417 29.84 -40.67 30.79
C ASP A 417 31.12 -40.52 29.95
N ASP A 418 32.16 -40.18 30.69
CA ASP A 418 33.50 -39.70 30.33
C ASP A 418 34.49 -40.76 29.79
N LEU A 419 35.63 -40.22 29.30
CA LEU A 419 37.00 -40.80 29.19
C LEU A 419 37.41 -41.42 27.83
N PRO A 420 38.73 -41.57 27.55
CA PRO A 420 39.71 -40.50 27.29
C PRO A 420 40.47 -40.73 25.95
N GLN A 421 41.37 -39.80 25.60
CA GLN A 421 42.18 -39.83 24.38
C GLN A 421 43.33 -40.87 24.40
N PRO A 422 43.84 -41.29 23.23
CA PRO A 422 45.24 -41.67 23.03
C PRO A 422 46.14 -40.48 22.69
#